data_AF-A0AAN5LE43-F1
#
_entry.id   AF-A0AAN5LE43-F1
#
_cell.length_a   1.000
_cell.length_b   1.000
_cell.length_c   1.000
_cell.angle_alpha   90.00
_cell.angle_beta   90.00
_cell.angle_gamma   90.00
#
_symmetry.space_group_name_H-M   'P 1'
#
loop_
_entity.id
_entity.type
_entity.pdbx_description
1 polymer ?
#
loop_
_entity_poly.entity_id
_entity_poly.type
_entity_poly.pdbx_seq_one_letter_code
_entity_poly.pdbx_strand_id
1 'polypeptide(L)'
;MKINIILNDKTLTATLNNSPASREFAALLPLTLQLKDYAGEEKISDLPSRLTTEGSPEGTSAKKGDITLYAPWGNLAIFYKSH
;
A
#
# COMPACT_ATOMS: atom_id res chain seq x y z
N MET A 1 -6.51 11.43 1.78
CA MET A 1 -6.94 11.53 0.36
C MET A 1 -7.65 10.23 -0.03
N LYS A 2 -8.69 10.25 -0.87
CA LYS A 2 -9.30 9.01 -1.40
C LYS A 2 -8.70 8.65 -2.75
N ILE A 3 -8.47 7.36 -2.99
CA ILE A 3 -8.00 6.83 -4.27
C ILE A 3 -8.91 5.66 -4.69
N ASN A 4 -8.94 5.39 -6.00
CA ASN A 4 -9.59 4.20 -6.54
C ASN A 4 -8.53 3.16 -6.87
N ILE A 5 -8.78 1.93 -6.47
CA ILE A 5 -8.00 0.75 -6.84
C ILE A 5 -8.86 -0.08 -7.77
N ILE A 6 -8.38 -0.29 -9.00
CA ILE A 6 -9.08 -1.03 -10.02
C ILE A 6 -8.45 -2.43 -10.10
N LEU A 7 -9.24 -3.46 -9.84
CA LEU A 7 -8.85 -4.87 -9.89
C LEU A 7 -9.80 -5.58 -10.84
N ASN A 8 -9.31 -5.93 -12.04
CA ASN A 8 -10.14 -6.47 -13.12
C ASN A 8 -11.38 -5.57 -13.32
N ASP A 9 -12.58 -6.13 -13.18
CA ASP A 9 -13.86 -5.43 -13.36
C ASP A 9 -14.39 -4.78 -12.07
N LYS A 10 -13.59 -4.76 -10.99
CA LYS A 10 -13.98 -4.21 -9.68
C LYS A 10 -13.21 -2.94 -9.39
N THR A 11 -13.94 -1.92 -8.93
CA THR A 11 -13.35 -0.72 -8.35
C THR A 11 -13.55 -0.75 -6.83
N LEU A 12 -12.45 -0.65 -6.10
CA LEU A 12 -12.41 -0.47 -4.66
C LEU A 12 -11.98 0.96 -4.35
N THR A 13 -12.43 1.50 -3.22
CA THR A 13 -11.95 2.80 -2.73
C THR A 13 -11.04 2.59 -1.53
N ALA A 14 -9.91 3.28 -1.52
CA ALA A 14 -9.01 3.34 -0.39
C ALA A 14 -8.83 4.78 0.09
N THR A 15 -8.43 4.93 1.35
CA THR A 15 -8.12 6.23 1.95
C THR A 15 -6.66 6.25 2.36
N LEU A 16 -5.89 7.17 1.78
CA LEU A 16 -4.55 7.50 2.22
C LEU A 16 -4.61 8.50 3.37
N ASN A 17 -3.76 8.30 4.37
CA ASN A 17 -3.57 9.25 5.46
C ASN A 17 -2.78 10.50 4.96
N ASN A 18 -2.45 11.43 5.86
CA ASN A 18 -1.69 12.64 5.51
C ASN A 18 -0.19 12.52 5.83
N SER A 19 0.37 11.31 5.81
CA SER A 19 1.81 11.08 6.00
C SER A 19 2.64 11.53 4.77
N PRO A 20 3.94 11.80 4.95
CA PRO A 20 4.86 12.01 3.83
C PRO A 20 4.84 10.85 2.81
N ALA A 21 4.89 9.60 3.28
CA ALA A 21 4.83 8.41 2.44
C ALA A 21 3.55 8.36 1.57
N SER A 22 2.40 8.70 2.16
CA SER A 22 1.13 8.74 1.41
C SER A 22 1.10 9.82 0.33
N ARG A 23 1.79 10.95 0.54
CA ARG A 23 1.92 12.01 -0.47
C ARG A 23 2.83 11.60 -1.62
N GLU A 24 3.94 10.94 -1.32
CA GLU A 24 4.83 10.41 -2.37
C GLU A 24 4.16 9.29 -3.16
N PHE A 25 3.46 8.37 -2.50
CA PHE A 25 2.67 7.34 -3.17
C PHE A 25 1.60 7.94 -4.08
N ALA A 26 0.90 8.97 -3.62
CA ALA A 26 -0.10 9.69 -4.41
C ALA A 26 0.49 10.34 -5.67
N ALA A 27 1.73 10.83 -5.60
CA ALA A 27 2.43 11.45 -6.72
C ALA A 27 2.83 10.44 -7.81
N LEU A 28 2.87 9.14 -7.49
CA LEU A 28 3.10 8.07 -8.47
C LEU A 28 1.85 7.72 -9.28
N LEU A 29 0.67 8.23 -8.92
CA LEU A 29 -0.57 7.90 -9.61
C LEU A 29 -0.74 8.69 -10.93
N PRO A 30 -1.36 8.09 -11.97
CA PRO A 30 -1.90 6.73 -12.00
C PRO A 30 -0.79 5.67 -12.10
N LEU A 31 -0.94 4.58 -11.35
CA LEU A 31 0.05 3.51 -11.24
C LEU A 31 -0.60 2.15 -11.49
N THR A 32 0.01 1.34 -12.35
CA THR A 32 -0.39 -0.06 -12.59
C THR A 32 0.65 -0.99 -11.99
N LEU A 33 0.21 -1.86 -11.07
CA LEU A 33 1.07 -2.77 -10.32
C LEU A 33 0.60 -4.21 -10.48
N GLN A 34 1.56 -5.15 -10.54
CA GLN A 34 1.25 -6.58 -10.43
C GLN A 34 1.30 -6.99 -8.97
N LEU A 35 0.14 -7.35 -8.41
CA LEU A 35 0.03 -7.83 -7.04
C LEU A 35 0.34 -9.34 -6.97
N LYS A 36 1.20 -9.73 -6.03
CA LYS A 36 1.51 -11.14 -5.72
C LYS A 36 0.98 -11.48 -4.35
N ASP A 37 0.57 -12.75 -4.17
CA ASP A 37 0.22 -13.26 -2.85
C ASP A 37 1.48 -13.41 -2.00
N TYR A 38 1.39 -13.00 -0.73
CA TYR A 38 2.43 -13.22 0.24
C TYR A 38 1.83 -13.70 1.55
N ALA A 39 2.42 -14.76 2.10
CA ALA A 39 2.00 -15.45 3.32
C ALA A 39 0.52 -15.90 3.38
N GLY A 40 -0.25 -15.80 2.29
CA GLY A 40 -1.68 -16.10 2.31
C GLY A 40 -2.53 -15.08 3.07
N GLU A 41 -2.00 -13.90 3.37
CA GLU A 41 -2.64 -12.84 4.19
C GLU A 41 -2.64 -11.47 3.52
N GLU A 42 -1.63 -11.19 2.70
CA GLU A 42 -1.44 -9.89 2.06
C GLU A 42 -1.10 -10.02 0.57
N LYS A 43 -1.41 -8.96 -0.17
CA LYS A 43 -0.99 -8.78 -1.55
C LYS A 43 0.13 -7.74 -1.59
N ILE A 44 1.26 -8.08 -2.17
CA ILE A 44 2.42 -7.19 -2.26
C ILE A 44 2.77 -6.82 -3.69
N SER A 45 3.39 -5.65 -3.87
CA SER A 45 4.00 -5.26 -5.15
C SER A 45 5.10 -4.23 -4.96
N ASP A 46 6.15 -4.34 -5.77
CA ASP A 46 7.23 -3.36 -5.78
C ASP A 46 6.73 -2.00 -6.31
N LEU A 47 7.27 -0.93 -5.76
CA LEU A 47 7.02 0.43 -6.24
C LEU A 47 8.14 0.86 -7.19
N PRO A 48 7.86 1.76 -8.16
CA PRO A 48 8.86 2.26 -9.09
C PRO A 48 10.01 3.01 -8.40
N SER A 49 9.80 3.47 -7.17
CA SER A 49 10.81 4.08 -6.31
C SER A 49 10.48 3.80 -4.84
N ARG A 50 11.51 3.80 -3.99
CA ARG A 50 11.30 3.78 -2.53
C ARG A 50 10.66 5.08 -2.08
N LEU A 51 9.69 4.96 -1.18
CA LEU A 51 9.06 6.10 -0.52
C LEU A 51 9.79 6.42 0.79
N THR A 52 9.68 7.66 1.24
CA THR A 52 10.14 8.08 2.57
C THR A 52 9.41 7.32 3.68
N THR A 53 10.12 7.03 4.76
CA THR A 53 9.57 6.51 6.01
C THR A 53 9.55 7.56 7.12
N GLU A 54 9.84 8.83 6.78
CA GLU A 54 9.85 9.92 7.74
C GLU A 54 8.50 10.04 8.48
N GLY A 55 8.57 10.10 9.81
CA GLY A 55 7.40 10.18 10.68
C GLY A 55 6.53 8.93 10.70
N SER A 56 6.96 7.82 10.08
CA SER A 56 6.29 6.52 10.20
C SER A 56 6.71 5.82 11.49
N PRO A 57 5.83 5.05 12.14
CA PRO A 57 6.21 4.21 13.26
C PRO A 57 7.17 3.09 12.79
N GLU A 58 7.95 2.52 13.72
CA GLU A 58 8.84 1.38 13.42
C GLU A 58 8.07 0.14 12.93
N GLY A 59 6.80 0.01 13.33
CA GLY A 59 5.91 -1.05 12.91
C GLY A 59 4.43 -0.69 13.10
N THR A 60 3.56 -1.48 12.50
CA THR A 60 2.10 -1.37 12.64
C THR A 60 1.48 -2.75 12.73
N SER A 61 0.45 -2.91 13.55
CA SER A 61 -0.42 -4.09 13.51
C SER A 61 -1.46 -3.83 12.43
N ALA A 62 -1.15 -4.30 11.21
CA ALA A 62 -2.01 -4.11 10.06
C ALA A 62 -3.31 -4.91 10.19
N LYS A 63 -4.43 -4.29 9.83
CA LYS A 63 -5.75 -4.91 9.83
C LYS A 63 -6.17 -5.24 8.41
N LYS A 64 -7.14 -6.13 8.29
CA LYS A 64 -7.80 -6.40 7.01
C LYS A 64 -8.31 -5.09 6.38
N GLY A 65 -7.86 -4.82 5.16
CA GLY A 65 -8.16 -3.62 4.38
C GLY A 65 -7.08 -2.55 4.43
N ASP A 66 -6.08 -2.68 5.30
CA ASP A 66 -4.99 -1.72 5.40
C ASP A 66 -4.07 -1.80 4.17
N ILE A 67 -3.56 -0.62 3.79
CA ILE A 67 -2.53 -0.43 2.78
C ILE A 67 -1.31 0.13 3.49
N THR A 68 -0.20 -0.59 3.43
CA THR A 68 1.03 -0.23 4.15
C THR A 68 2.24 -0.22 3.22
N LEU A 69 3.29 0.45 3.68
CA LEU A 69 4.62 0.40 3.10
C LEU A 69 5.47 -0.51 3.99
N TYR A 70 6.01 -1.59 3.42
CA TYR A 70 6.95 -2.43 4.14
C TYR A 70 8.37 -1.89 3.95
N ALA A 71 8.82 -1.09 4.92
CA ALA A 71 10.06 -0.31 4.85
C ALA A 71 11.34 -1.09 4.46
N PRO A 72 11.57 -2.33 4.97
CA PRO A 72 12.78 -3.08 4.62
C PRO A 72 12.94 -3.34 3.13
N TRP A 73 11.84 -3.56 2.40
CA TRP A 73 11.86 -3.82 0.96
C TRP A 73 11.48 -2.59 0.14
N GLY A 74 10.67 -1.69 0.71
CA GLY A 74 10.14 -0.52 0.03
C GLY A 74 8.96 -0.83 -0.89
N ASN A 75 8.25 -1.94 -0.64
CA ASN A 75 7.12 -2.40 -1.43
C ASN A 75 5.77 -2.05 -0.77
N LEU A 76 4.74 -2.01 -1.60
CA LEU A 76 3.35 -1.88 -1.18
C LEU A 76 2.85 -3.20 -0.63
N ALA A 77 2.08 -3.16 0.45
CA ALA A 77 1.34 -4.29 1.00
C ALA A 77 -0.14 -3.92 1.21
N ILE A 78 -1.04 -4.83 0.82
CA ILE A 78 -2.50 -4.71 1.01
C ILE A 78 -3.00 -5.95 1.74
N PHE A 79 -3.47 -5.78 2.97
CA PHE A 79 -3.92 -6.88 3.81
C PHE A 79 -5.37 -7.26 3.49
N TYR A 80 -5.63 -8.52 3.14
CA TYR A 80 -6.99 -9.02 2.90
C TYR A 80 -7.48 -9.99 3.99
N LYS A 81 -6.60 -10.34 4.93
CA LYS A 81 -6.89 -10.99 6.21
C LYS A 81 -6.35 -10.15 7.36
N SER A 82 -6.72 -10.50 8.58
CA SER A 82 -6.05 -9.98 9.77
C SER A 82 -4.64 -10.58 9.83
N HIS A 83 -3.67 -9.75 10.20
CA HIS A 83 -2.29 -10.13 10.47
C HIS A 83 -2.03 -10.13 11.98
#